data_AF-A0A9X7IPI8-F1
#
_entry.id   AF-A0A9X7IPI8-F1
#
_cell.length_a   1.000
_cell.length_b   1.000
_cell.length_c   1.000
_cell.angle_alpha   90.00
_cell.angle_beta   90.00
_cell.angle_gamma   90.00
#
_symmetry.space_group_name_H-M   'P 1'
#
loop_
_entity.id
_entity.type
_entity.pdbx_description
1 polymer ?
#
loop_
_entity_poly.entity_id
_entity_poly.type
_entity_poly.pdbx_seq_one_letter_code
_entity_poly.pdbx_strand_id
1 'polypeptide(L)'
;MRPNPSAEEFPLHATVRPYATAGVALVGASLVAVTPLSAPVPVPSDVQSHAVALTGAFQDVVNAASANVTTMLNNWYLAPGVGMQQFWANQMDYADRLLNDPSGSTNDVNEEIQKHLNAVISGWALQNETDATHATVLNHTMDGTHQLMFGQVAGYIPADVDKESIMPIIDYLGSPASAVLMGMIGPMISPWIALLNGITDGDNPFDILANMGGAFFNGATLNLDSLLPMINSSGYFPAGMNMDHLDFAFGGLLSTGAAAVSYQTLGPGGGVAAEVPAVGGSIFQSVGIEFSGVPVIGTLDLNSAGIGPIAAWQAWGQTVGALLGSGWDGKGPVVVTPPLAGAELPILDDGGAAATDAFGWLGDLLGL
;
A
#
# COMPACT_ATOMS: atom_id res chain seq x y z
N MET A 1 17.04 -57.29 55.08
CA MET A 1 16.26 -58.01 54.04
C MET A 1 16.25 -57.14 52.77
N ARG A 2 16.21 -57.76 51.57
CA ARG A 2 15.94 -57.10 50.27
C ARG A 2 14.40 -57.04 50.03
N PRO A 3 13.84 -56.34 49.00
CA PRO A 3 14.36 -55.30 48.08
C PRO A 3 13.44 -54.04 47.92
N ASN A 4 13.76 -53.17 46.95
CA ASN A 4 12.93 -52.15 46.26
C ASN A 4 11.68 -52.77 45.56
N PRO A 5 10.73 -52.06 44.89
CA PRO A 5 10.72 -50.68 44.34
C PRO A 5 9.58 -49.80 44.97
N SER A 6 9.04 -48.70 44.41
CA SER A 6 9.10 -48.01 43.09
C SER A 6 8.86 -46.48 43.20
N ALA A 7 8.79 -45.75 42.07
CA ALA A 7 8.47 -44.33 41.97
C ALA A 7 7.12 -44.09 41.26
N GLU A 8 6.37 -43.06 41.66
CA GLU A 8 5.37 -42.37 40.82
C GLU A 8 5.41 -40.85 41.10
N GLU A 9 5.23 -40.08 40.04
CA GLU A 9 5.39 -38.63 39.95
C GLU A 9 4.01 -37.98 39.77
N PHE A 10 3.62 -37.05 40.65
CA PHE A 10 2.34 -36.34 40.56
C PHE A 10 2.56 -34.88 40.11
N PRO A 11 2.31 -34.54 38.82
CA PRO A 11 2.41 -33.17 38.35
C PRO A 11 1.21 -32.31 38.81
N LEU A 12 1.46 -31.02 39.01
CA LEU A 12 0.44 -30.09 39.52
C LEU A 12 -0.57 -29.67 38.44
N HIS A 13 -1.82 -29.51 38.86
CA HIS A 13 -2.90 -28.97 38.04
C HIS A 13 -2.69 -27.48 37.75
N ALA A 14 -2.34 -27.13 36.50
CA ALA A 14 -2.39 -25.76 35.99
C ALA A 14 -3.64 -25.59 35.10
N THR A 15 -4.69 -24.98 35.65
CA THR A 15 -5.93 -24.69 34.89
C THR A 15 -5.73 -23.45 34.00
N VAL A 16 -5.30 -23.67 32.77
CA VAL A 16 -5.30 -22.63 31.72
C VAL A 16 -6.67 -22.60 31.04
N ARG A 17 -7.34 -21.44 31.03
CA ARG A 17 -8.56 -21.23 30.26
C ARG A 17 -8.19 -20.93 28.80
N PRO A 18 -8.69 -21.68 27.80
CA PRO A 18 -8.45 -21.35 26.40
C PRO A 18 -9.32 -20.15 25.98
N TYR A 19 -8.68 -19.05 25.60
CA TYR A 19 -9.35 -18.05 24.77
C TYR A 19 -9.43 -18.60 23.33
N ALA A 20 -10.62 -18.52 22.73
CA ALA A 20 -10.88 -19.08 21.42
C ALA A 20 -10.24 -18.20 20.33
N THR A 21 -9.20 -18.72 19.66
CA THR A 21 -8.69 -18.14 18.42
C THR A 21 -9.74 -18.30 17.32
N ALA A 22 -10.41 -17.21 16.95
CA ALA A 22 -11.33 -17.21 15.83
C ALA A 22 -10.54 -17.38 14.52
N GLY A 23 -10.71 -18.53 13.86
CA GLY A 23 -9.97 -18.86 12.65
C GLY A 23 -10.47 -18.13 11.41
N VAL A 24 -9.54 -17.66 10.57
CA VAL A 24 -9.84 -17.22 9.21
C VAL A 24 -10.15 -18.46 8.38
N ALA A 25 -11.41 -18.62 7.96
CA ALA A 25 -11.82 -19.68 7.06
C ALA A 25 -11.34 -19.36 5.63
N LEU A 26 -10.31 -20.06 5.16
CA LEU A 26 -9.94 -20.09 3.75
C LEU A 26 -11.10 -20.64 2.92
N VAL A 27 -11.67 -19.80 2.05
CA VAL A 27 -12.68 -20.23 1.07
C VAL A 27 -11.99 -21.09 0.00
N GLY A 28 -12.11 -22.41 0.15
CA GLY A 28 -11.57 -23.38 -0.81
C GLY A 28 -12.28 -23.31 -2.16
N ALA A 29 -11.52 -23.53 -3.24
CA ALA A 29 -12.00 -23.41 -4.61
C ALA A 29 -13.16 -24.35 -4.95
N SER A 30 -14.14 -23.84 -5.69
CA SER A 30 -15.26 -24.62 -6.23
C SER A 30 -14.82 -25.46 -7.43
N LEU A 31 -14.47 -26.72 -7.17
CA LEU A 31 -14.30 -27.75 -8.21
C LEU A 31 -15.67 -28.13 -8.80
N VAL A 32 -15.99 -27.63 -9.99
CA VAL A 32 -17.19 -28.04 -10.75
C VAL A 32 -16.95 -29.41 -11.38
N ALA A 33 -17.13 -30.47 -10.58
CA ALA A 33 -17.07 -31.84 -11.04
C ALA A 33 -18.36 -32.22 -11.79
N VAL A 34 -18.41 -31.92 -13.10
CA VAL A 34 -19.48 -32.43 -13.98
C VAL A 34 -19.23 -33.92 -14.22
N THR A 35 -20.02 -34.79 -13.59
CA THR A 35 -20.06 -36.21 -13.93
C THR A 35 -20.96 -36.43 -15.15
N PRO A 36 -20.43 -36.86 -16.31
CA PRO A 36 -21.27 -37.16 -17.46
C PRO A 36 -22.07 -38.44 -17.19
N LEU A 37 -23.40 -38.32 -17.15
CA LEU A 37 -24.29 -39.47 -17.20
C LEU A 37 -24.27 -40.04 -18.62
N SER A 38 -23.57 -41.16 -18.80
CA SER A 38 -23.38 -41.82 -20.09
C SER A 38 -24.68 -42.32 -20.70
N ALA A 39 -25.12 -41.71 -21.80
CA ALA A 39 -26.03 -42.33 -22.76
C ALA A 39 -25.20 -42.87 -23.96
N PRO A 40 -25.36 -44.14 -24.37
CA PRO A 40 -24.56 -44.71 -25.45
C PRO A 40 -25.05 -44.22 -26.82
N VAL A 41 -24.25 -43.38 -27.49
CA VAL A 41 -24.51 -42.79 -28.81
C VAL A 41 -23.22 -42.93 -29.64
N PRO A 42 -23.29 -43.27 -30.95
CA PRO A 42 -22.22 -44.04 -31.60
C PRO A 42 -20.97 -43.23 -31.97
N VAL A 43 -19.86 -43.99 -32.12
CA VAL A 43 -18.49 -43.53 -32.36
C VAL A 43 -18.38 -42.47 -33.48
N PRO A 44 -18.06 -41.20 -33.14
CA PRO A 44 -17.55 -40.22 -34.09
C PRO A 44 -16.06 -40.43 -34.32
N SER A 45 -15.54 -39.97 -35.47
CA SER A 45 -14.13 -40.06 -35.86
C SER A 45 -13.18 -39.43 -34.84
N ASP A 46 -11.91 -39.90 -34.82
CA ASP A 46 -10.84 -39.43 -33.92
C ASP A 46 -10.78 -37.90 -33.80
N VAL A 47 -11.37 -37.38 -32.73
CA VAL A 47 -11.11 -36.02 -32.25
C VAL A 47 -9.77 -36.09 -31.53
N GLN A 48 -8.71 -35.58 -32.15
CA GLN A 48 -7.46 -35.33 -31.43
C GLN A 48 -7.68 -34.22 -30.40
N SER A 49 -8.04 -34.62 -29.18
CA SER A 49 -8.02 -33.77 -28.00
C SER A 49 -6.58 -33.46 -27.63
N HIS A 50 -6.01 -32.43 -28.26
CA HIS A 50 -4.81 -31.79 -27.73
C HIS A 50 -5.13 -31.30 -26.31
N ALA A 51 -4.41 -31.81 -25.32
CA ALA A 51 -4.50 -31.32 -23.96
C ALA A 51 -3.95 -29.89 -23.93
N VAL A 52 -4.84 -28.90 -24.02
CA VAL A 52 -4.50 -27.48 -23.85
C VAL A 52 -3.97 -27.32 -22.43
N ALA A 53 -2.73 -26.88 -22.30
CA ALA A 53 -2.05 -26.71 -21.02
C ALA A 53 -2.53 -25.43 -20.30
N LEU A 54 -3.81 -25.43 -19.90
CA LEU A 54 -4.51 -24.36 -19.15
C LEU A 54 -3.84 -23.97 -17.82
N THR A 55 -2.78 -24.69 -17.43
CA THR A 55 -2.03 -24.47 -16.19
C THR A 55 -1.01 -23.34 -16.28
N GLY A 56 -0.53 -22.98 -17.47
CA GLY A 56 0.55 -21.97 -17.64
C GLY A 56 0.12 -20.57 -17.19
N ALA A 57 -0.70 -19.90 -18.01
CA ALA A 57 -1.17 -18.53 -17.72
C ALA A 57 -1.83 -18.40 -16.33
N PHE A 58 -2.59 -19.43 -15.89
CA PHE A 58 -3.20 -19.42 -14.56
C PHE A 58 -2.17 -19.52 -13.42
N GLN A 59 -1.07 -20.26 -13.60
CA GLN A 59 -0.01 -20.34 -12.59
C GLN A 59 0.69 -18.99 -12.40
N ASP A 60 0.95 -18.26 -13.49
CA ASP A 60 1.59 -16.94 -13.41
C ASP A 60 0.69 -15.91 -12.73
N VAL A 61 -0.62 -15.94 -13.03
CA VAL A 61 -1.65 -15.15 -12.33
C VAL A 61 -1.65 -15.42 -10.82
N VAL A 62 -1.63 -16.69 -10.42
CA VAL A 62 -1.61 -17.10 -9.00
C VAL A 62 -0.28 -16.74 -8.34
N ASN A 63 0.85 -16.87 -9.02
CA ASN A 63 2.17 -16.49 -8.52
C ASN A 63 2.23 -14.98 -8.23
N ALA A 64 1.82 -14.15 -9.18
CA ALA A 64 1.76 -12.69 -9.01
C ALA A 64 0.82 -12.30 -7.86
N ALA A 65 -0.38 -12.90 -7.80
CA ALA A 65 -1.34 -12.65 -6.72
C ALA A 65 -0.78 -13.07 -5.35
N SER A 66 -0.06 -14.20 -5.28
CA SER A 66 0.58 -14.67 -4.06
C SER A 66 1.72 -13.76 -3.60
N ALA A 67 2.54 -13.24 -4.52
CA ALA A 67 3.60 -12.28 -4.19
C ALA A 67 3.01 -10.96 -3.69
N ASN A 68 2.02 -10.42 -4.41
CA ASN A 68 1.26 -9.22 -4.03
C ASN A 68 0.63 -9.32 -2.63
N VAL A 69 -0.10 -10.42 -2.36
CA VAL A 69 -0.69 -10.69 -1.04
C VAL A 69 0.39 -10.85 0.04
N THR A 70 1.52 -11.49 -0.28
CA THR A 70 2.64 -11.62 0.66
C THR A 70 3.18 -10.25 1.06
N THR A 71 3.37 -9.34 0.11
CA THR A 71 3.85 -7.97 0.37
C THR A 71 2.85 -7.17 1.21
N MET A 72 1.55 -7.21 0.90
CA MET A 72 0.51 -6.56 1.72
C MET A 72 0.45 -7.15 3.14
N LEU A 73 0.47 -8.47 3.29
CA LEU A 73 0.47 -9.13 4.61
C LEU A 73 1.71 -8.77 5.43
N ASN A 74 2.91 -8.76 4.83
CA ASN A 74 4.12 -8.35 5.51
C ASN A 74 4.00 -6.91 6.01
N ASN A 75 3.58 -5.97 5.15
CA ASN A 75 3.31 -4.58 5.53
C ASN A 75 2.26 -4.45 6.65
N TRP A 76 1.26 -5.33 6.69
CA TRP A 76 0.22 -5.32 7.71
C TRP A 76 0.76 -5.80 9.05
N TYR A 77 1.57 -6.87 9.05
CA TYR A 77 2.20 -7.41 10.25
C TYR A 77 3.27 -6.50 10.87
N LEU A 78 3.82 -5.52 10.12
CA LEU A 78 4.73 -4.52 10.69
C LEU A 78 4.06 -3.72 11.83
N ALA A 79 2.86 -3.19 11.57
CA ALA A 79 2.02 -2.52 12.57
C ALA A 79 0.56 -2.44 12.08
N PRO A 80 -0.31 -3.39 12.46
CA PRO A 80 -1.72 -3.42 12.07
C PRO A 80 -2.44 -2.10 12.42
N GLY A 81 -2.89 -1.35 11.42
CA GLY A 81 -3.55 -0.05 11.62
C GLY A 81 -2.64 1.02 12.25
N VAL A 82 -1.37 1.11 11.85
CA VAL A 82 -0.36 2.03 12.42
C VAL A 82 -0.82 3.48 12.61
N GLY A 83 -1.59 4.07 11.69
CA GLY A 83 -2.17 5.41 11.89
C GLY A 83 -3.11 5.51 13.10
N MET A 84 -3.92 4.47 13.37
CA MET A 84 -4.78 4.41 14.57
C MET A 84 -3.97 4.11 15.83
N GLN A 85 -2.90 3.31 15.72
CA GLN A 85 -1.95 3.12 16.84
C GLN A 85 -1.29 4.44 17.23
N GLN A 86 -0.81 5.22 16.24
CA GLN A 86 -0.19 6.52 16.48
C GLN A 86 -1.18 7.55 17.02
N PHE A 87 -2.42 7.56 16.52
CA PHE A 87 -3.47 8.42 17.08
C PHE A 87 -3.65 8.17 18.59
N TRP A 88 -3.78 6.92 19.02
CA TRP A 88 -3.89 6.58 20.44
C TRP A 88 -2.62 6.85 21.25
N ALA A 89 -1.44 6.59 20.68
CA ALA A 89 -0.17 6.95 21.31
C ALA A 89 -0.11 8.46 21.62
N ASN A 90 -0.49 9.29 20.64
CA ASN A 90 -0.58 10.75 20.81
C ASN A 90 -1.62 11.14 21.88
N GLN A 91 -2.81 10.52 21.90
CA GLN A 91 -3.81 10.81 22.95
C GLN A 91 -3.30 10.50 24.36
N MET A 92 -2.51 9.44 24.53
CA MET A 92 -1.92 9.08 25.82
C MET A 92 -0.78 10.01 26.22
N ASP A 93 0.09 10.41 25.29
CA ASP A 93 1.14 11.42 25.52
C ASP A 93 0.54 12.77 25.92
N TYR A 94 -0.49 13.23 25.22
CA TYR A 94 -1.20 14.47 25.55
C TYR A 94 -1.84 14.42 26.94
N ALA A 95 -2.47 13.29 27.28
CA ALA A 95 -3.04 13.10 28.61
C ALA A 95 -1.98 13.11 29.71
N ASP A 96 -0.85 12.41 29.52
CA ASP A 96 0.25 12.38 30.50
C ASP A 96 0.87 13.78 30.70
N ARG A 97 1.17 14.50 29.62
CA ARG A 97 1.72 15.86 29.67
C ARG A 97 0.78 16.84 30.38
N LEU A 98 -0.52 16.78 30.09
CA LEU A 98 -1.53 17.63 30.74
C LEU A 98 -1.78 17.24 32.20
N LEU A 99 -1.60 15.98 32.59
CA LEU A 99 -1.69 15.54 33.99
C LEU A 99 -0.45 15.95 34.80
N ASN A 100 0.74 15.84 34.22
CA ASN A 100 2.02 16.05 34.90
C ASN A 100 2.49 17.52 34.91
N ASP A 101 2.18 18.31 33.88
CA ASP A 101 2.35 19.76 33.86
C ASP A 101 1.25 20.47 33.04
N PRO A 102 0.04 20.65 33.58
CA PRO A 102 -1.05 21.33 32.89
C PRO A 102 -0.72 22.79 32.54
N SER A 103 0.08 23.46 33.37
CA SER A 103 0.42 24.88 33.21
C SER A 103 1.44 25.16 32.11
N GLY A 104 2.42 24.27 31.92
CA GLY A 104 3.44 24.39 30.88
C GLY A 104 3.02 23.75 29.56
N SER A 105 2.38 22.58 29.59
CA SER A 105 2.16 21.77 28.38
C SER A 105 0.94 22.16 27.53
N THR A 106 -0.04 22.90 28.08
CA THR A 106 -1.32 23.16 27.39
C THR A 106 -1.15 23.81 26.01
N ASN A 107 -0.22 24.75 25.83
CA ASN A 107 -0.02 25.40 24.52
C ASN A 107 0.63 24.43 23.53
N ASP A 108 1.69 23.73 23.93
CA ASP A 108 2.46 22.79 23.11
C ASP A 108 1.58 21.63 22.63
N VAL A 109 0.75 21.06 23.51
CA VAL A 109 -0.22 20.00 23.16
C VAL A 109 -1.25 20.51 22.15
N ASN A 110 -1.77 21.72 22.32
CA ASN A 110 -2.70 22.33 21.36
C ASN A 110 -2.03 22.59 19.99
N GLU A 111 -0.76 23.02 19.97
CA GLU A 111 0.01 23.20 18.73
C GLU A 111 0.25 21.86 18.02
N GLU A 112 0.63 20.82 18.74
CA GLU A 112 0.83 19.47 18.17
C GLU A 112 -0.46 18.86 17.63
N ILE A 113 -1.59 19.01 18.34
CA ILE A 113 -2.92 18.59 17.84
C ILE A 113 -3.24 19.29 16.51
N GLN A 114 -3.06 20.61 16.43
CA GLN A 114 -3.31 21.37 15.20
C GLN A 114 -2.37 20.98 14.07
N LYS A 115 -1.08 20.80 14.37
CA LYS A 115 -0.06 20.37 13.41
C LYS A 115 -0.36 19.00 12.82
N HIS A 116 -0.66 18.00 13.67
CA HIS A 116 -0.99 16.65 13.25
C HIS A 116 -2.30 16.59 12.47
N LEU A 117 -3.34 17.30 12.92
CA LEU A 117 -4.62 17.39 12.22
C LEU A 117 -4.47 18.03 10.83
N ASN A 118 -3.73 19.15 10.74
CA ASN A 118 -3.44 19.82 9.48
C ASN A 118 -2.64 18.90 8.54
N ALA A 119 -1.58 18.26 9.03
CA ALA A 119 -0.76 17.35 8.23
C ALA A 119 -1.58 16.20 7.62
N VAL A 120 -2.49 15.57 8.38
CA VAL A 120 -3.36 14.49 7.88
C VAL A 120 -4.41 15.01 6.89
N ILE A 121 -5.05 16.15 7.16
CA ILE A 121 -6.09 16.70 6.25
C ILE A 121 -5.48 17.16 4.93
N SER A 122 -4.42 17.96 4.97
CA SER A 122 -3.76 18.51 3.79
C SER A 122 -3.03 17.43 2.98
N GLY A 123 -2.38 16.47 3.66
CA GLY A 123 -1.65 15.37 3.04
C GLY A 123 -2.51 14.35 2.28
N TRP A 124 -3.82 14.25 2.57
CA TRP A 124 -4.72 13.32 1.85
C TRP A 124 -4.83 13.62 0.35
N ALA A 125 -4.92 14.90 -0.01
CA ALA A 125 -5.08 15.37 -1.39
C ALA A 125 -3.86 16.15 -1.91
N LEU A 126 -2.81 16.30 -1.08
CA LEU A 126 -1.70 17.25 -1.27
C LEU A 126 -2.25 18.65 -1.61
N GLN A 127 -2.97 19.25 -0.66
CA GLN A 127 -3.54 20.58 -0.80
C GLN A 127 -3.27 21.43 0.44
N ASN A 128 -2.56 22.56 0.26
CA ASN A 128 -2.27 23.54 1.31
C ASN A 128 -1.54 22.93 2.52
N GLU A 129 -0.64 22.00 2.25
CA GLU A 129 0.21 21.32 3.22
C GLU A 129 1.54 22.08 3.47
N THR A 130 2.39 21.51 4.33
CA THR A 130 3.77 21.97 4.52
C THR A 130 4.74 21.13 3.69
N ASP A 131 5.91 21.67 3.32
CA ASP A 131 6.98 20.93 2.63
C ASP A 131 7.29 19.56 3.28
N ALA A 132 7.24 19.49 4.61
CA ALA A 132 7.47 18.27 5.38
C ALA A 132 6.32 17.25 5.22
N THR A 133 5.08 17.71 5.20
CA THR A 133 3.89 16.91 4.88
C THR A 133 3.96 16.41 3.44
N HIS A 134 4.23 17.28 2.48
CA HIS A 134 4.36 16.96 1.06
C HIS A 134 5.42 15.87 0.84
N ALA A 135 6.64 16.06 1.35
CA ALA A 135 7.71 15.06 1.25
C ALA A 135 7.36 13.71 1.91
N THR A 136 6.72 13.74 3.10
CA THR A 136 6.30 12.51 3.79
C THR A 136 5.23 11.76 3.00
N VAL A 137 4.28 12.46 2.38
CA VAL A 137 3.25 11.85 1.55
C VAL A 137 3.85 11.27 0.27
N LEU A 138 4.67 12.04 -0.47
CA LEU A 138 5.29 11.57 -1.71
C LEU A 138 6.16 10.32 -1.50
N ASN A 139 6.83 10.19 -0.35
CA ASN A 139 7.54 8.97 0.03
C ASN A 139 6.64 7.71 0.04
N HIS A 140 5.39 7.85 0.45
CA HIS A 140 4.41 6.76 0.54
C HIS A 140 3.56 6.59 -0.73
N THR A 141 3.56 7.55 -1.66
CA THR A 141 2.72 7.50 -2.88
C THR A 141 3.50 7.35 -4.19
N MET A 142 4.83 7.50 -4.15
CA MET A 142 5.67 7.54 -5.34
C MET A 142 7.07 6.97 -5.06
N ASP A 143 7.63 6.24 -6.02
CA ASP A 143 9.03 5.81 -6.03
C ASP A 143 10.01 6.97 -6.32
N GLY A 144 11.30 6.69 -6.22
CA GLY A 144 12.34 7.72 -6.38
C GLY A 144 12.43 8.36 -7.77
N THR A 145 12.14 7.65 -8.86
CA THR A 145 12.23 8.24 -10.22
C THR A 145 10.98 9.03 -10.56
N HIS A 146 9.81 8.57 -10.10
CA HIS A 146 8.57 9.32 -10.16
C HIS A 146 8.63 10.60 -9.33
N GLN A 147 9.12 10.54 -8.08
CA GLN A 147 9.32 11.74 -7.25
C GLN A 147 10.28 12.74 -7.90
N LEU A 148 11.39 12.26 -8.47
CA LEU A 148 12.34 13.12 -9.18
C LEU A 148 11.65 13.89 -10.31
N MET A 149 10.86 13.20 -11.14
CA MET A 149 10.12 13.82 -12.23
C MET A 149 9.00 14.73 -11.75
N PHE A 150 8.28 14.34 -10.71
CA PHE A 150 7.23 15.13 -10.07
C PHE A 150 7.75 16.51 -9.66
N GLY A 151 8.90 16.55 -8.97
CA GLY A 151 9.58 17.78 -8.58
C GLY A 151 10.07 18.65 -9.76
N GLN A 152 10.13 18.11 -10.98
CA GLN A 152 10.46 18.88 -12.19
C GLN A 152 9.23 19.36 -12.98
N VAL A 153 8.01 18.88 -12.70
CA VAL A 153 6.80 19.20 -13.51
C VAL A 153 6.60 20.71 -13.64
N ALA A 154 6.74 21.46 -12.55
CA ALA A 154 6.63 22.92 -12.54
C ALA A 154 7.63 23.64 -13.46
N GLY A 155 8.76 23.00 -13.81
CA GLY A 155 9.75 23.50 -14.76
C GLY A 155 9.36 23.29 -16.23
N TYR A 156 8.50 22.32 -16.52
CA TYR A 156 8.03 21.99 -17.87
C TYR A 156 6.70 22.67 -18.25
N ILE A 157 5.98 23.25 -17.29
CA ILE A 157 4.78 24.06 -17.58
C ILE A 157 5.19 25.32 -18.38
N PRO A 158 4.60 25.57 -19.57
CA PRO A 158 4.89 26.74 -20.39
C PRO A 158 4.68 28.07 -19.63
N ALA A 159 5.49 29.08 -19.95
CA ALA A 159 5.50 30.35 -19.20
C ALA A 159 4.23 31.22 -19.41
N ASP A 160 3.43 30.90 -20.41
CA ASP A 160 2.12 31.50 -20.69
C ASP A 160 0.94 30.80 -19.97
N VAL A 161 1.22 29.71 -19.25
CA VAL A 161 0.23 28.92 -18.51
C VAL A 161 0.34 29.20 -17.01
N ASP A 162 -0.81 29.47 -16.39
CA ASP A 162 -0.96 29.75 -14.96
C ASP A 162 -0.65 28.50 -14.12
N LYS A 163 0.48 28.50 -13.40
CA LYS A 163 0.96 27.33 -12.64
C LYS A 163 0.09 27.06 -11.44
N GLU A 164 -0.42 28.10 -10.82
CA GLU A 164 -1.34 28.09 -9.69
C GLU A 164 -2.68 27.41 -10.05
N SER A 165 -3.02 27.31 -11.34
CA SER A 165 -4.18 26.55 -11.83
C SER A 165 -3.90 25.06 -12.11
N ILE A 166 -2.63 24.67 -12.30
CA ILE A 166 -2.23 23.31 -12.69
C ILE A 166 -1.58 22.54 -11.55
N MET A 167 -0.71 23.17 -10.75
CA MET A 167 0.00 22.48 -9.66
C MET A 167 -0.95 21.78 -8.69
N PRO A 168 -2.07 22.37 -8.22
CA PRO A 168 -3.04 21.65 -7.37
C PRO A 168 -3.60 20.37 -8.00
N ILE A 169 -3.65 20.27 -9.34
CA ILE A 169 -4.05 19.06 -10.06
C ILE A 169 -2.89 18.05 -10.04
N ILE A 170 -1.66 18.48 -10.32
CA ILE A 170 -0.45 17.63 -10.25
C ILE A 170 -0.26 17.07 -8.84
N ASP A 171 -0.39 17.92 -7.82
CA ASP A 171 -0.33 17.58 -6.40
C ASP A 171 -1.41 16.53 -6.06
N TYR A 172 -2.65 16.75 -6.51
CA TYR A 172 -3.69 15.71 -6.40
C TYR A 172 -3.30 14.40 -7.10
N LEU A 173 -2.73 14.43 -8.32
CA LEU A 173 -2.30 13.22 -9.05
C LEU A 173 -1.19 12.45 -8.34
N GLY A 174 -0.38 13.09 -7.49
CA GLY A 174 0.62 12.45 -6.62
C GLY A 174 0.07 12.00 -5.25
N SER A 175 -1.18 12.32 -4.93
CA SER A 175 -1.73 12.17 -3.56
C SER A 175 -2.32 10.79 -3.23
N PRO A 176 -2.46 10.43 -1.93
CA PRO A 176 -3.14 9.21 -1.47
C PRO A 176 -4.61 9.14 -1.92
N ALA A 177 -5.29 10.28 -2.04
CA ALA A 177 -6.66 10.33 -2.57
C ALA A 177 -6.75 9.83 -4.01
N SER A 178 -5.76 10.15 -4.85
CA SER A 178 -5.68 9.63 -6.21
C SER A 178 -5.38 8.12 -6.25
N ALA A 179 -4.54 7.66 -5.32
CA ALA A 179 -4.21 6.24 -5.14
C ALA A 179 -5.46 5.42 -4.80
N VAL A 180 -6.27 5.89 -3.85
CA VAL A 180 -7.54 5.25 -3.47
C VAL A 180 -8.56 5.32 -4.59
N LEU A 181 -8.69 6.46 -5.28
CA LEU A 181 -9.59 6.59 -6.44
C LEU A 181 -9.25 5.56 -7.52
N MET A 182 -7.98 5.47 -7.93
CA MET A 182 -7.53 4.51 -8.94
C MET A 182 -7.61 3.08 -8.45
N GLY A 183 -7.20 2.78 -7.21
CA GLY A 183 -7.32 1.45 -6.64
C GLY A 183 -8.76 0.95 -6.58
N MET A 184 -9.74 1.83 -6.36
CA MET A 184 -11.15 1.45 -6.36
C MET A 184 -11.70 1.14 -7.76
N ILE A 185 -11.26 1.84 -8.82
CA ILE A 185 -11.76 1.62 -10.18
C ILE A 185 -10.91 0.64 -11.02
N GLY A 186 -9.62 0.51 -10.70
CA GLY A 186 -8.65 -0.32 -11.40
C GLY A 186 -9.11 -1.76 -11.63
N PRO A 187 -9.56 -2.51 -10.59
CA PRO A 187 -10.01 -3.89 -10.76
C PRO A 187 -11.18 -4.06 -11.75
N MET A 188 -11.95 -3.01 -12.01
CA MET A 188 -13.03 -3.00 -13.01
C MET A 188 -12.54 -2.66 -14.43
N ILE A 189 -11.41 -1.95 -14.55
CA ILE A 189 -10.81 -1.49 -15.82
C ILE A 189 -9.78 -2.50 -16.34
N SER A 190 -8.89 -2.97 -15.48
CA SER A 190 -7.76 -3.85 -15.81
C SER A 190 -8.15 -5.09 -16.65
N PRO A 191 -9.27 -5.80 -16.39
CA PRO A 191 -9.70 -6.91 -17.26
C PRO A 191 -9.98 -6.50 -18.70
N TRP A 192 -10.49 -5.29 -18.95
CA TRP A 192 -10.72 -4.79 -20.31
C TRP A 192 -9.41 -4.41 -21.00
N ILE A 193 -8.43 -3.91 -20.26
CA ILE A 193 -7.08 -3.66 -20.79
C ILE A 193 -6.42 -4.99 -21.20
N ALA A 194 -6.46 -6.01 -20.35
CA ALA A 194 -5.95 -7.34 -20.68
C ALA A 194 -6.67 -7.98 -21.89
N LEU A 195 -7.98 -7.75 -22.04
CA LEU A 195 -8.73 -8.15 -23.24
C LEU A 195 -8.23 -7.42 -24.51
N LEU A 196 -8.04 -6.10 -24.44
CA LEU A 196 -7.56 -5.31 -25.58
C LEU A 196 -6.13 -5.70 -25.98
N ASN A 197 -5.24 -5.90 -25.01
CA ASN A 197 -3.88 -6.36 -25.25
C ASN A 197 -3.90 -7.75 -25.90
N GLY A 198 -4.56 -8.75 -25.30
CA GLY A 198 -4.63 -10.10 -25.86
C GLY A 198 -5.27 -10.19 -27.26
N ILE A 199 -6.25 -9.34 -27.58
CA ILE A 199 -6.79 -9.22 -28.95
C ILE A 199 -5.73 -8.66 -29.92
N THR A 200 -4.93 -7.69 -29.47
CA THR A 200 -3.89 -7.03 -30.27
C THR A 200 -2.69 -7.96 -30.52
N ASP A 201 -2.29 -8.70 -29.49
CA ASP A 201 -1.16 -9.64 -29.49
C ASP A 201 -1.50 -10.97 -30.18
N GLY A 202 -2.79 -11.26 -30.38
CA GLY A 202 -3.28 -12.45 -31.08
C GLY A 202 -3.38 -13.69 -30.19
N ASP A 203 -3.55 -13.50 -28.89
CA ASP A 203 -3.71 -14.56 -27.90
C ASP A 203 -4.93 -15.46 -28.20
N ASN A 204 -4.85 -16.72 -27.77
CA ASN A 204 -6.01 -17.60 -27.86
C ASN A 204 -7.07 -17.26 -26.78
N PRO A 205 -8.35 -17.60 -26.98
CA PRO A 205 -9.42 -17.20 -26.07
C PRO A 205 -9.29 -17.66 -24.62
N PHE A 206 -8.55 -18.74 -24.34
CA PHE A 206 -8.34 -19.19 -22.96
C PHE A 206 -7.26 -18.39 -22.24
N ASP A 207 -6.18 -18.04 -22.93
CA ASP A 207 -5.14 -17.15 -22.37
C ASP A 207 -5.69 -15.73 -22.20
N ILE A 208 -6.51 -15.22 -23.13
CA ILE A 208 -7.26 -13.97 -22.93
C ILE A 208 -8.10 -14.03 -21.65
N LEU A 209 -8.89 -15.09 -21.43
CA LEU A 209 -9.71 -15.22 -20.22
C LEU A 209 -8.87 -15.35 -18.93
N ALA A 210 -7.74 -16.06 -19.00
CA ALA A 210 -6.80 -16.16 -17.89
C ALA A 210 -6.16 -14.79 -17.58
N ASN A 211 -5.75 -14.05 -18.60
CA ASN A 211 -5.17 -12.70 -18.50
C ASN A 211 -6.19 -11.68 -17.99
N MET A 212 -7.46 -11.74 -18.41
CA MET A 212 -8.55 -10.93 -17.85
C MET A 212 -8.78 -11.20 -16.36
N GLY A 213 -8.84 -12.48 -15.97
CA GLY A 213 -8.95 -12.88 -14.56
C GLY A 213 -7.71 -12.49 -13.75
N GLY A 214 -6.53 -12.60 -14.36
CA GLY A 214 -5.26 -12.12 -13.82
C GLY A 214 -5.26 -10.63 -13.55
N ALA A 215 -5.70 -9.84 -14.52
CA ALA A 215 -5.75 -8.40 -14.43
C ALA A 215 -6.75 -7.88 -13.39
N PHE A 216 -7.85 -8.61 -13.14
CA PHE A 216 -8.73 -8.31 -12.01
C PHE A 216 -8.00 -8.35 -10.66
N PHE A 217 -7.08 -9.29 -10.47
CA PHE A 217 -6.31 -9.44 -9.22
C PHE A 217 -5.02 -8.63 -9.19
N ASN A 218 -4.25 -8.62 -10.28
CA ASN A 218 -2.87 -8.13 -10.33
C ASN A 218 -2.68 -6.84 -11.12
N GLY A 219 -3.72 -6.37 -11.83
CA GLY A 219 -3.67 -5.19 -12.67
C GLY A 219 -3.27 -5.49 -14.11
N ALA A 220 -3.37 -4.47 -14.96
CA ALA A 220 -2.92 -4.53 -16.35
C ALA A 220 -2.43 -3.16 -16.81
N THR A 221 -1.41 -3.18 -17.67
CA THR A 221 -0.82 -2.00 -18.27
C THR A 221 -1.40 -1.74 -19.64
N LEU A 222 -1.91 -0.52 -19.84
CA LEU A 222 -2.33 -0.02 -21.14
C LEU A 222 -1.12 0.57 -21.85
N ASN A 223 -0.63 -0.11 -22.88
CA ASN A 223 0.41 0.40 -23.75
C ASN A 223 -0.12 1.58 -24.58
N LEU A 224 0.60 2.70 -24.58
CA LEU A 224 0.27 3.93 -25.31
C LEU A 224 1.30 4.27 -26.39
N ASP A 225 2.16 3.33 -26.80
CA ASP A 225 3.27 3.55 -27.74
C ASP A 225 2.80 4.03 -29.12
N SER A 226 1.55 3.70 -29.47
CA SER A 226 0.87 4.23 -30.66
C SER A 226 0.79 5.76 -30.72
N LEU A 227 0.93 6.45 -29.58
CA LEU A 227 0.96 7.91 -29.48
C LEU A 227 2.37 8.50 -29.69
N LEU A 228 3.44 7.71 -29.51
CA LEU A 228 4.83 8.19 -29.57
C LEU A 228 5.19 8.89 -30.89
N PRO A 229 4.74 8.46 -32.09
CA PRO A 229 5.04 9.19 -33.32
C PRO A 229 4.48 10.63 -33.32
N MET A 230 3.32 10.85 -32.68
CA MET A 230 2.71 12.17 -32.52
C MET A 230 3.41 12.97 -31.41
N ILE A 231 3.76 12.33 -30.29
CA ILE A 231 4.42 12.97 -29.16
C ILE A 231 5.85 13.41 -29.54
N ASN A 232 6.65 12.53 -30.14
CA ASN A 232 8.02 12.86 -30.58
C ASN A 232 8.06 13.91 -31.70
N SER A 233 7.01 14.01 -32.53
CA SER A 233 6.93 15.06 -33.58
C SER A 233 6.37 16.40 -33.09
N SER A 234 5.94 16.50 -31.82
CA SER A 234 5.38 17.72 -31.24
C SER A 234 6.38 18.88 -31.09
N GLY A 235 7.68 18.57 -31.01
CA GLY A 235 8.74 19.54 -30.74
C GLY A 235 8.90 19.94 -29.27
N TYR A 236 8.22 19.28 -28.33
CA TYR A 236 8.38 19.56 -26.89
C TYR A 236 9.68 19.02 -26.28
N PHE A 237 10.35 18.06 -26.91
CA PHE A 237 11.59 17.47 -26.38
C PHE A 237 12.86 18.19 -26.87
N PRO A 238 13.90 18.31 -26.03
CA PRO A 238 15.23 18.77 -26.45
C PRO A 238 15.79 17.99 -27.63
N ALA A 239 16.62 18.65 -28.44
CA ALA A 239 17.23 18.02 -29.61
C ALA A 239 18.07 16.79 -29.24
N GLY A 240 17.66 15.62 -29.73
CA GLY A 240 18.31 14.34 -29.47
C GLY A 240 17.64 13.48 -28.39
N MET A 241 16.62 14.01 -27.69
CA MET A 241 15.80 13.27 -26.73
C MET A 241 14.53 12.76 -27.40
N ASN A 242 14.17 11.49 -27.19
CA ASN A 242 12.93 10.87 -27.66
C ASN A 242 12.24 10.15 -26.49
N MET A 243 10.91 10.12 -26.50
CA MET A 243 10.13 9.19 -25.69
C MET A 243 10.03 7.86 -26.44
N ASP A 244 10.52 6.79 -25.83
CA ASP A 244 10.63 5.45 -26.42
C ASP A 244 9.53 4.50 -25.92
N HIS A 245 8.99 4.77 -24.72
CA HIS A 245 7.83 4.07 -24.17
C HIS A 245 6.88 5.04 -23.48
N LEU A 246 5.57 4.78 -23.58
CA LEU A 246 4.53 5.42 -22.77
C LEU A 246 3.47 4.39 -22.42
N ASP A 247 3.08 4.33 -21.15
CA ASP A 247 2.02 3.43 -20.70
C ASP A 247 1.23 3.99 -19.50
N PHE A 248 0.13 3.30 -19.17
CA PHE A 248 -0.59 3.53 -17.92
C PHE A 248 -0.98 2.21 -17.23
N ALA A 249 -0.49 1.98 -16.01
CA ALA A 249 -0.79 0.80 -15.21
C ALA A 249 -2.07 0.96 -14.37
N PHE A 250 -3.07 0.15 -14.64
CA PHE A 250 -4.26 0.03 -13.78
C PHE A 250 -4.02 -1.08 -12.75
N GLY A 251 -4.20 -0.77 -11.45
CA GLY A 251 -4.13 -1.77 -10.39
C GLY A 251 -5.28 -2.79 -10.45
N GLY A 252 -5.01 -4.02 -10.02
CA GLY A 252 -6.02 -5.02 -9.69
C GLY A 252 -6.28 -5.03 -8.18
N LEU A 253 -7.13 -5.95 -7.72
CA LEU A 253 -7.57 -6.04 -6.32
C LEU A 253 -6.40 -6.13 -5.31
N LEU A 254 -5.29 -6.72 -5.72
CA LEU A 254 -4.15 -7.10 -4.89
C LEU A 254 -2.88 -6.30 -5.22
N SER A 255 -2.86 -5.48 -6.27
CA SER A 255 -1.64 -4.78 -6.72
C SER A 255 -1.09 -3.86 -5.63
N THR A 256 0.20 -3.94 -5.37
CA THR A 256 0.88 -3.20 -4.29
C THR A 256 1.14 -1.73 -4.63
N GLY A 257 1.16 -1.40 -5.93
CA GLY A 257 1.79 -0.19 -6.45
C GLY A 257 3.29 -0.13 -6.12
N ALA A 258 3.86 1.07 -6.08
CA ALA A 258 5.24 1.35 -5.70
C ALA A 258 5.34 2.64 -4.86
N ALA A 259 6.35 2.69 -3.99
CA ALA A 259 6.67 3.81 -3.10
C ALA A 259 8.18 3.85 -2.83
N ALA A 260 8.71 4.99 -2.41
CA ALA A 260 10.13 5.15 -2.07
C ALA A 260 10.51 4.54 -0.72
N VAL A 261 9.54 4.30 0.18
CA VAL A 261 9.81 3.73 1.50
C VAL A 261 10.13 2.22 1.41
N SER A 262 11.14 1.79 2.15
CA SER A 262 11.26 0.40 2.60
C SER A 262 11.30 0.35 4.13
N TYR A 263 10.74 -0.71 4.70
CA TYR A 263 10.63 -0.90 6.14
C TYR A 263 11.59 -2.00 6.60
N GLN A 264 12.30 -1.78 7.70
CA GLN A 264 13.25 -2.70 8.27
C GLN A 264 12.83 -3.09 9.69
N THR A 265 12.78 -4.39 9.96
CA THR A 265 12.64 -4.93 11.32
C THR A 265 14.03 -5.26 11.87
N LEU A 266 14.27 -5.01 13.16
CA LEU A 266 15.55 -5.32 13.80
C LEU A 266 15.49 -6.65 14.56
N GLY A 267 16.56 -7.43 14.45
CA GLY A 267 16.77 -8.68 15.18
C GLY A 267 17.59 -8.50 16.47
N PRO A 268 17.84 -9.58 17.20
CA PRO A 268 18.70 -9.58 18.39
C PRO A 268 20.08 -8.98 18.06
N GLY A 269 20.50 -7.97 18.83
CA GLY A 269 21.76 -7.26 18.61
C GLY A 269 21.67 -6.07 17.65
N GLY A 270 20.48 -5.69 17.17
CA GLY A 270 20.26 -4.45 16.42
C GLY A 270 20.62 -4.48 14.93
N GLY A 271 20.89 -5.66 14.36
CA GLY A 271 20.99 -5.84 12.91
C GLY A 271 19.62 -5.97 12.25
N VAL A 272 19.54 -5.65 10.95
CA VAL A 272 18.30 -5.83 10.16
C VAL A 272 17.96 -7.33 10.07
N ALA A 273 16.76 -7.71 10.51
CA ALA A 273 16.25 -9.08 10.45
C ALA A 273 15.46 -9.35 9.16
N ALA A 274 14.68 -8.37 8.70
CA ALA A 274 13.98 -8.41 7.42
C ALA A 274 13.75 -7.00 6.89
N GLU A 275 13.74 -6.87 5.57
CA GLU A 275 13.29 -5.68 4.84
C GLU A 275 11.98 -6.01 4.11
N VAL A 276 11.02 -5.08 4.20
CA VAL A 276 9.67 -5.19 3.64
C VAL A 276 9.47 -3.97 2.73
N PRO A 277 9.34 -4.16 1.40
CA PRO A 277 8.98 -3.08 0.48
C PRO A 277 7.64 -2.47 0.89
N ALA A 278 7.51 -1.15 0.91
CA ALA A 278 6.22 -0.52 1.22
C ALA A 278 5.18 -0.80 0.14
N VAL A 279 3.90 -0.71 0.53
CA VAL A 279 2.79 -0.55 -0.41
C VAL A 279 2.48 0.93 -0.57
N GLY A 280 2.11 1.35 -1.76
CA GLY A 280 1.93 2.78 -2.06
C GLY A 280 1.75 3.05 -3.54
N GLY A 281 1.43 4.28 -3.89
CA GLY A 281 1.11 4.65 -5.27
C GLY A 281 0.23 5.90 -5.36
N SER A 282 -0.08 6.29 -6.58
CA SER A 282 -0.84 7.49 -6.97
C SER A 282 -1.22 7.40 -8.45
N ILE A 283 -2.01 8.35 -8.99
CA ILE A 283 -2.21 8.41 -10.46
C ILE A 283 -0.87 8.67 -11.17
N PHE A 284 -0.01 9.53 -10.62
CA PHE A 284 1.28 9.85 -11.23
C PHE A 284 2.21 8.63 -11.27
N GLN A 285 2.25 7.82 -10.19
CA GLN A 285 2.98 6.55 -10.16
C GLN A 285 2.45 5.49 -11.15
N SER A 286 1.22 5.65 -11.63
CA SER A 286 0.62 4.76 -12.62
C SER A 286 1.03 5.10 -14.06
N VAL A 287 1.74 6.20 -14.31
CA VAL A 287 2.20 6.61 -15.66
C VAL A 287 3.62 6.11 -15.90
N GLY A 288 3.81 5.23 -16.88
CA GLY A 288 5.13 4.72 -17.24
C GLY A 288 5.70 5.46 -18.43
N ILE A 289 6.99 5.80 -18.37
CA ILE A 289 7.67 6.59 -19.40
C ILE A 289 9.14 6.16 -19.53
N GLU A 290 9.56 5.81 -20.74
CA GLU A 290 10.98 5.69 -21.09
C GLU A 290 11.41 6.83 -22.02
N PHE A 291 12.53 7.46 -21.71
CA PHE A 291 13.22 8.41 -22.59
C PHE A 291 14.67 8.00 -22.84
N SER A 292 15.10 8.03 -24.10
CA SER A 292 16.50 8.04 -24.49
C SER A 292 16.98 9.44 -24.89
N GLY A 293 18.31 9.62 -24.88
CA GLY A 293 18.95 10.89 -25.23
C GLY A 293 18.78 11.99 -24.19
N VAL A 294 18.40 11.63 -22.96
CA VAL A 294 18.16 12.58 -21.87
C VAL A 294 19.46 13.33 -21.53
N PRO A 295 19.47 14.67 -21.53
CA PRO A 295 20.66 15.43 -21.15
C PRO A 295 21.20 15.00 -19.78
N VAL A 296 22.53 14.91 -19.66
CA VAL A 296 23.29 14.50 -18.45
C VAL A 296 23.16 13.02 -18.07
N ILE A 297 21.96 12.42 -18.06
CA ILE A 297 21.73 11.05 -17.54
C ILE A 297 21.63 9.96 -18.63
N GLY A 298 21.47 10.34 -19.91
CA GLY A 298 21.46 9.42 -21.04
C GLY A 298 20.11 8.76 -21.28
N THR A 299 19.57 8.05 -20.29
CA THR A 299 18.22 7.49 -20.28
C THR A 299 17.48 7.89 -18.99
N LEU A 300 16.15 7.91 -19.05
CA LEU A 300 15.27 8.05 -17.91
C LEU A 300 14.16 7.01 -18.03
N ASP A 301 13.97 6.22 -16.99
CA ASP A 301 12.98 5.16 -16.93
C ASP A 301 12.10 5.35 -15.68
N LEU A 302 10.81 5.53 -15.92
CA LEU A 302 9.73 5.54 -14.94
C LEU A 302 8.89 4.29 -15.18
N ASN A 303 9.06 3.29 -14.34
CA ASN A 303 8.30 2.04 -14.42
C ASN A 303 6.92 2.23 -13.78
N SER A 304 5.84 2.12 -14.55
CA SER A 304 4.49 2.28 -14.03
C SER A 304 4.15 1.24 -12.96
N ALA A 305 3.43 1.68 -11.92
CA ALA A 305 2.96 0.80 -10.86
C ALA A 305 1.52 1.13 -10.45
N GLY A 306 0.57 0.32 -10.96
CA GLY A 306 -0.84 0.41 -10.60
C GLY A 306 -1.08 -0.09 -9.18
N ILE A 307 -1.74 0.71 -8.35
CA ILE A 307 -2.10 0.35 -6.97
C ILE A 307 -3.52 -0.21 -6.88
N GLY A 308 -3.70 -1.26 -6.06
CA GLY A 308 -5.00 -1.86 -5.74
C GLY A 308 -5.69 -1.20 -4.55
N PRO A 309 -6.99 -1.45 -4.32
CA PRO A 309 -7.76 -0.75 -3.29
C PRO A 309 -7.30 -1.14 -1.88
N ILE A 310 -6.89 -2.39 -1.66
CA ILE A 310 -6.39 -2.88 -0.36
C ILE A 310 -5.05 -2.19 -0.04
N ALA A 311 -4.12 -2.22 -0.98
CA ALA A 311 -2.82 -1.57 -0.87
C ALA A 311 -2.95 -0.05 -0.66
N ALA A 312 -3.87 0.63 -1.36
CA ALA A 312 -4.10 2.07 -1.23
C ALA A 312 -4.58 2.47 0.18
N TRP A 313 -5.54 1.74 0.75
CA TRP A 313 -5.99 2.00 2.13
C TRP A 313 -4.92 1.65 3.17
N GLN A 314 -4.11 0.63 2.90
CA GLN A 314 -3.02 0.24 3.77
C GLN A 314 -1.86 1.26 3.75
N ALA A 315 -1.47 1.71 2.56
CA ALA A 315 -0.51 2.80 2.35
C ALA A 315 -0.97 4.08 3.04
N TRP A 316 -2.25 4.47 2.87
CA TRP A 316 -2.81 5.60 3.60
C TRP A 316 -2.73 5.44 5.12
N GLY A 317 -3.01 4.24 5.65
CA GLY A 317 -2.83 3.94 7.07
C GLY A 317 -1.38 4.12 7.56
N GLN A 318 -0.39 3.81 6.72
CA GLN A 318 1.03 4.04 6.98
C GLN A 318 1.40 5.53 6.89
N THR A 319 0.91 6.23 5.85
CA THR A 319 1.08 7.69 5.67
C THR A 319 0.51 8.46 6.86
N VAL A 320 -0.70 8.12 7.33
CA VAL A 320 -1.29 8.72 8.54
C VAL A 320 -0.41 8.48 9.77
N GLY A 321 0.12 7.27 9.95
CA GLY A 321 1.07 6.99 11.04
C GLY A 321 2.28 7.92 11.00
N ALA A 322 2.89 8.08 9.82
CA ALA A 322 4.03 8.96 9.61
C ALA A 322 3.69 10.44 9.88
N LEU A 323 2.56 10.93 9.36
CA LEU A 323 2.08 12.31 9.53
C LEU A 323 1.66 12.63 10.98
N LEU A 324 1.25 11.63 11.75
CA LEU A 324 0.97 11.72 13.19
C LEU A 324 2.25 11.53 14.06
N GLY A 325 3.42 11.38 13.45
CA GLY A 325 4.71 11.36 14.17
C GLY A 325 5.30 9.99 14.50
N SER A 326 4.84 8.89 13.89
CA SER A 326 5.37 7.54 14.18
C SER A 326 6.84 7.29 13.81
N GLY A 327 7.49 8.25 13.14
CA GLY A 327 8.83 8.08 12.58
C GLY A 327 8.87 7.29 11.27
N TRP A 328 7.72 6.86 10.72
CA TRP A 328 7.66 6.14 9.44
C TRP A 328 7.72 7.09 8.24
N ASP A 329 8.59 8.11 8.30
CA ASP A 329 8.59 9.28 7.40
C ASP A 329 9.14 9.02 5.98
N GLY A 330 9.70 7.83 5.75
CA GLY A 330 10.17 7.40 4.45
C GLY A 330 11.52 7.96 4.00
N LYS A 331 12.32 8.56 4.90
CA LYS A 331 13.67 9.07 4.59
C LYS A 331 14.69 7.93 4.45
N GLY A 332 14.49 7.07 3.45
CA GLY A 332 15.23 5.82 3.26
C GLY A 332 14.66 4.67 4.09
N PRO A 333 15.46 3.63 4.40
CA PRO A 333 14.98 2.46 5.14
C PRO A 333 14.56 2.83 6.57
N VAL A 334 13.28 2.64 6.87
CA VAL A 334 12.66 2.99 8.16
C VAL A 334 12.76 1.79 9.11
N VAL A 335 13.41 1.95 10.26
CA VAL A 335 13.31 0.96 11.36
C VAL A 335 11.92 1.05 11.98
N VAL A 336 11.09 0.02 11.79
CA VAL A 336 9.71 0.04 12.26
C VAL A 336 9.58 -0.46 13.70
N THR A 337 8.98 0.38 14.53
CA THR A 337 8.43 0.00 15.84
C THR A 337 6.93 0.34 15.82
N PRO A 338 6.03 -0.58 16.23
CA PRO A 338 4.61 -0.27 16.35
C PRO A 338 4.39 0.79 17.44
N PRO A 339 3.62 1.88 17.20
CA PRO A 339 3.47 2.98 18.16
C PRO A 339 2.97 2.59 19.56
N LEU A 340 2.20 1.49 19.67
CA LEU A 340 1.69 0.98 20.96
C LEU A 340 2.55 -0.15 21.55
N ALA A 341 3.69 -0.48 20.95
CA ALA A 341 4.58 -1.53 21.46
C ALA A 341 5.24 -1.09 22.78
N GLY A 342 4.79 -1.65 23.90
CA GLY A 342 5.29 -1.30 25.23
C GLY A 342 4.70 -0.02 25.82
N ALA A 343 3.59 0.50 25.26
CA ALA A 343 2.87 1.62 25.85
C ALA A 343 2.27 1.24 27.21
N GLU A 344 2.52 2.07 28.22
CA GLU A 344 1.93 1.97 29.55
C GLU A 344 0.83 3.02 29.71
N LEU A 345 -0.22 2.73 30.47
CA LEU A 345 -1.27 3.71 30.78
C LEU A 345 -0.77 4.71 31.83
N PRO A 346 -1.10 6.02 31.71
CA PRO A 346 -0.73 7.00 32.73
C PRO A 346 -1.21 6.59 34.12
N ILE A 347 -0.28 6.53 35.08
CA ILE A 347 -0.59 6.29 36.49
C ILE A 347 -0.65 7.63 37.23
N LEU A 348 -1.77 7.87 37.89
CA LEU A 348 -1.92 9.05 38.75
C LEU A 348 -1.06 8.86 40.01
N ASP A 349 -0.06 9.71 40.20
CA ASP A 349 0.62 9.83 41.50
C ASP A 349 -0.38 10.33 42.55
N ASP A 350 -0.34 9.79 43.77
CA ASP A 350 -1.39 10.03 44.78
C ASP A 350 -1.26 11.38 45.51
N GLY A 351 -0.36 12.24 45.01
CA GLY A 351 -0.01 13.59 45.45
C GLY A 351 -1.05 14.70 45.32
N GLY A 352 -2.35 14.39 45.48
CA GLY A 352 -3.35 15.38 45.91
C GLY A 352 -4.13 16.16 44.83
N ALA A 353 -5.39 15.75 44.65
CA ALA A 353 -6.54 16.62 44.35
C ALA A 353 -6.63 17.36 43.00
N ALA A 354 -6.79 16.62 41.89
CA ALA A 354 -7.52 17.09 40.69
C ALA A 354 -8.11 15.95 39.79
N ALA A 355 -8.40 14.76 40.33
CA ALA A 355 -8.63 13.55 39.53
C ALA A 355 -10.07 13.30 39.02
N THR A 356 -10.99 14.27 39.09
CA THR A 356 -12.41 14.05 38.68
C THR A 356 -12.80 14.58 37.30
N ASP A 357 -11.96 15.40 36.64
CA ASP A 357 -12.28 16.01 35.32
C ASP A 357 -11.43 15.48 34.15
N ALA A 358 -10.32 14.76 34.42
CA ALA A 358 -9.33 14.38 33.40
C ALA A 358 -9.86 13.49 32.25
N PHE A 359 -11.02 12.85 32.43
CA PHE A 359 -11.68 12.02 31.43
C PHE A 359 -13.03 12.58 30.94
N GLY A 360 -13.45 13.76 31.41
CA GLY A 360 -14.72 14.38 30.97
C GLY A 360 -14.74 14.66 29.46
N TRP A 361 -13.61 15.13 28.92
CA TRP A 361 -13.43 15.36 27.48
C TRP A 361 -13.54 14.08 26.65
N LEU A 362 -13.20 12.93 27.22
CA LEU A 362 -13.25 11.63 26.54
C LEU A 362 -14.68 11.05 26.52
N GLY A 363 -15.51 11.42 27.51
CA GLY A 363 -16.96 11.23 27.49
C GLY A 363 -17.64 12.12 26.43
N ASP A 364 -17.34 13.42 26.44
CA ASP A 364 -17.86 14.38 25.44
C ASP A 364 -17.47 14.00 24.00
N LEU A 365 -16.24 13.50 23.77
CA LEU A 365 -15.76 13.05 22.46
C LEU A 365 -16.44 11.76 21.97
N LEU A 366 -16.86 10.88 22.90
CA LEU A 366 -17.53 9.62 22.59
C LEU A 366 -19.07 9.70 22.67
N GLY A 367 -19.62 10.82 23.13
CA GLY A 367 -21.06 11.04 23.30
C GLY A 367 -21.70 10.18 24.41
N LEU A 368 -20.97 9.95 25.51
CA LEU A 368 -21.37 9.11 26.66
C LEU A 368 -21.61 9.93 27.94
#